data_AF-A0A1G2Q4X4-F1
#
_entry.id   AF-A0A1G2Q4X4-F1
#
_cell.length_a   1.000
_cell.length_b   1.000
_cell.length_c   1.000
_cell.angle_alpha   90.00
_cell.angle_beta   90.00
_cell.angle_gamma   90.00
#
_symmetry.space_group_name_H-M   'P 1'
#
loop_
_entity.id
_entity.type
_entity.pdbx_description
1 polymer ?
#
loop_
_entity_poly.entity_id
_entity_poly.type
_entity_poly.pdbx_seq_one_letter_code
_entity_poly.pdbx_strand_id
1 'polypeptide(L)'
;MLESFTRDGEPERWPNPEKEMRRKKFGDSVDLEQKRFLLPTNPEAKALLDKLREAVNFLKENHQEVIGFSLHGSLVKGYATEKSDIDGYLLIDSDKAERPIDAEDKEKYPFGWEVVLPGLLENELKQIISMPEKTKDIVALNFNNETLEKDYEMRDFSRLYIPFLPTIGLGVREYREFILNKLENMGKSGEALWETITNKLWEDENIDFGKEIADKRYELYPKSIKEARNYFVGNGM
;
A
#
# COMPACT_ATOMS: atom_id res chain seq x y z
N MET A 1 11.64 13.75 -0.55
CA MET A 1 11.22 14.95 -1.32
C MET A 1 11.03 14.47 -2.75
N LEU A 2 9.80 14.33 -3.23
CA LEU A 2 9.53 13.82 -4.58
C LEU A 2 9.28 15.00 -5.51
N GLU A 3 10.22 15.25 -6.42
CA GLU A 3 10.13 16.31 -7.42
C GLU A 3 9.03 15.98 -8.44
N SER A 4 8.07 16.91 -8.57
CA SER A 4 7.04 16.87 -9.59
C SER A 4 7.62 17.30 -10.93
N PHE A 5 7.69 16.40 -11.91
CA PHE A 5 7.92 16.78 -13.30
C PHE A 5 6.59 17.08 -13.97
N THR A 6 6.29 18.37 -14.15
CA THR A 6 5.25 18.83 -15.08
C THR A 6 5.91 19.10 -16.42
N ARG A 7 5.58 18.32 -17.44
CA ARG A 7 5.92 18.64 -18.83
C ARG A 7 4.82 19.56 -19.37
N ASP A 8 5.17 20.82 -19.55
CA ASP A 8 4.57 21.87 -20.38
C ASP A 8 3.03 21.96 -20.47
N GLY A 9 2.51 22.95 -19.74
CA GLY A 9 1.41 23.87 -20.07
C GLY A 9 0.45 23.51 -21.20
N GLU A 10 -0.61 22.77 -20.84
CA GLU A 10 -2.05 23.04 -21.04
C GLU A 10 -2.77 21.77 -20.51
N PRO A 11 -3.94 21.85 -19.86
CA PRO A 11 -4.72 20.66 -19.56
C PRO A 11 -5.28 20.14 -20.88
N GLU A 12 -4.47 19.36 -21.60
CA GLU A 12 -4.93 18.53 -22.70
C GLU A 12 -6.17 17.82 -22.17
N ARG A 13 -7.36 18.11 -22.76
CA ARG A 13 -8.60 17.43 -22.41
C ARG A 13 -8.27 15.95 -22.51
N TRP A 14 -8.06 15.32 -21.36
CA TRP A 14 -7.59 13.95 -21.33
C TRP A 14 -8.68 13.16 -22.06
N PRO A 15 -8.40 12.59 -23.25
CA PRO A 15 -9.34 11.62 -23.77
C PRO A 15 -9.51 10.60 -22.64
N ASN A 16 -10.73 10.20 -22.34
CA ASN A 16 -11.01 9.15 -21.37
C ASN A 16 -11.21 7.85 -22.16
N PRO A 17 -10.15 7.29 -22.80
CA PRO A 17 -10.30 6.05 -23.51
C PRO A 17 -10.57 4.95 -22.47
N GLU A 18 -11.16 3.88 -22.94
CA GLU A 18 -11.45 2.69 -22.14
C GLU A 18 -10.21 2.24 -21.35
N LYS A 19 -10.44 1.66 -20.17
CA LYS A 19 -9.41 1.28 -19.19
C LYS A 19 -8.27 0.48 -19.84
N GLU A 20 -8.58 -0.42 -20.75
CA GLU A 20 -7.60 -1.24 -21.47
C GLU A 20 -6.67 -0.42 -22.38
N MET A 21 -7.21 0.58 -23.09
CA MET A 21 -6.41 1.47 -23.92
C MET A 21 -5.45 2.32 -23.08
N ARG A 22 -5.89 2.78 -21.90
CA ARG A 22 -5.01 3.48 -20.95
C ARG A 22 -3.90 2.57 -20.44
N ARG A 23 -4.24 1.34 -20.02
CA ARG A 23 -3.26 0.34 -19.59
C ARG A 23 -2.22 0.06 -20.67
N LYS A 24 -2.65 -0.10 -21.93
CA LYS A 24 -1.73 -0.30 -23.06
C LYS A 24 -0.81 0.90 -23.28
N LYS A 25 -1.37 2.12 -23.33
CA LYS A 25 -0.58 3.35 -23.51
C LYS A 25 0.51 3.51 -22.44
N PHE A 26 0.19 3.23 -21.18
CA PHE A 26 1.17 3.30 -20.10
C PHE A 26 2.11 2.09 -20.07
N GLY A 27 1.61 0.91 -20.45
CA GLY A 27 2.41 -0.30 -20.61
C GLY A 27 3.58 -0.08 -21.57
N ASP A 28 3.33 0.63 -22.68
CA ASP A 28 4.33 0.94 -23.70
C ASP A 28 5.26 2.11 -23.32
N SER A 29 5.15 2.67 -22.11
CA SER A 29 5.96 3.80 -21.66
C SER A 29 7.29 3.35 -21.03
N VAL A 30 8.38 4.03 -21.39
CA VAL A 30 9.73 3.79 -20.84
C VAL A 30 9.78 4.02 -19.33
N ASP A 31 8.99 4.97 -18.82
CA ASP A 31 8.94 5.28 -17.38
C ASP A 31 8.48 4.08 -16.55
N LEU A 32 7.55 3.28 -17.07
CA LEU A 32 7.02 2.11 -16.38
C LEU A 32 8.03 0.95 -16.33
N GLU A 33 8.95 0.87 -17.30
CA GLU A 33 10.06 -0.09 -17.30
C GLU A 33 11.13 0.27 -16.26
N GLN A 34 11.25 1.55 -15.88
CA GLN A 34 12.31 2.04 -15.00
C GLN A 34 11.86 2.24 -13.55
N LYS A 35 10.56 2.40 -13.30
CA LYS A 35 10.01 2.69 -11.98
C LYS A 35 8.93 1.69 -11.61
N ARG A 36 9.02 1.18 -10.39
CA ARG A 36 8.02 0.26 -9.85
C ARG A 36 6.65 0.93 -9.69
N PHE A 37 6.65 2.24 -9.43
CA PHE A 37 5.44 3.04 -9.25
C PHE A 37 5.49 4.31 -10.08
N LEU A 38 4.35 4.66 -10.66
CA LEU A 38 4.14 5.92 -11.37
C LEU A 38 2.93 6.62 -10.77
N LEU A 39 3.14 7.87 -10.32
CA LEU A 39 2.04 8.71 -9.85
C LEU A 39 1.17 9.15 -11.04
N PRO A 40 -0.13 9.42 -10.82
CA PRO A 40 -1.02 9.86 -11.87
C PRO A 40 -0.60 11.22 -12.41
N THR A 41 -0.63 11.37 -13.73
CA THR A 41 -0.42 12.67 -14.42
C THR A 41 -1.72 13.44 -14.61
N ASN A 42 -2.88 12.76 -14.54
CA ASN A 42 -4.19 13.38 -14.64
C ASN A 42 -4.45 14.27 -13.38
N PRO A 43 -4.82 15.56 -13.55
CA PRO A 43 -5.01 16.48 -12.42
C PRO A 43 -6.05 16.02 -11.40
N GLU A 44 -7.16 15.43 -11.84
CA GLU A 44 -8.23 14.98 -10.97
C GLU A 44 -7.82 13.75 -10.14
N ALA A 45 -7.11 12.79 -10.75
CA ALA A 45 -6.54 11.65 -10.06
C ALA A 45 -5.44 12.06 -9.07
N LYS A 46 -4.65 13.10 -9.42
CA LYS A 46 -3.68 13.69 -8.49
C LYS A 46 -4.37 14.34 -7.30
N ALA A 47 -5.42 15.13 -7.53
CA ALA A 47 -6.22 15.73 -6.46
C ALA A 47 -6.85 14.66 -5.55
N LEU A 48 -7.29 13.53 -6.11
CA LEU A 48 -7.78 12.39 -5.34
C LEU A 48 -6.69 11.80 -4.43
N LEU A 49 -5.47 11.61 -4.96
CA LEU A 49 -4.33 11.11 -4.18
C LEU A 49 -3.91 12.10 -3.07
N ASP A 50 -3.94 13.40 -3.35
CA ASP A 50 -3.62 14.42 -2.36
C ASP A 50 -4.69 14.47 -1.26
N LYS A 51 -5.98 14.37 -1.60
CA LYS A 51 -7.08 14.23 -0.62
C LYS A 51 -6.93 12.99 0.25
N LEU A 52 -6.56 11.85 -0.34
CA LEU A 52 -6.28 10.63 0.41
C LEU A 52 -5.11 10.82 1.37
N ARG A 53 -4.03 11.50 0.93
CA ARG A 53 -2.88 11.81 1.79
C ARG A 53 -3.28 12.68 2.97
N GLU A 54 -4.06 13.73 2.73
CA GLU A 54 -4.60 14.59 3.78
C GLU A 54 -5.47 13.82 4.77
N ALA A 55 -6.37 12.97 4.26
CA ALA A 55 -7.25 12.15 5.10
C ALA A 55 -6.49 11.16 5.98
N VAL A 56 -5.49 10.46 5.42
CA VAL A 56 -4.63 9.53 6.17
C VAL A 56 -3.80 10.28 7.21
N ASN A 57 -3.23 11.44 6.87
CA ASN A 57 -2.46 12.23 7.83
C ASN A 57 -3.35 12.76 8.97
N PHE A 58 -4.54 13.27 8.65
CA PHE A 58 -5.51 13.68 9.66
C PHE A 58 -5.87 12.51 10.59
N LEU A 59 -6.17 11.33 10.03
CA LEU A 59 -6.49 10.16 10.84
C LEU A 59 -5.31 9.78 11.76
N LYS A 60 -4.07 9.82 11.25
CA LYS A 60 -2.85 9.56 12.04
C LYS A 60 -2.59 10.56 13.15
N GLU A 61 -2.95 11.83 12.95
CA GLU A 61 -2.80 12.87 13.98
C GLU A 61 -3.78 12.67 15.14
N ASN A 62 -4.91 11.99 14.90
CA ASN A 62 -5.96 11.76 15.88
C ASN A 62 -5.96 10.33 16.45
N HIS A 63 -5.30 9.38 15.79
CA HIS A 63 -5.25 7.96 16.15
C HIS A 63 -3.83 7.42 16.02
N GLN A 64 -3.13 7.29 17.14
CA GLN A 64 -1.71 6.86 17.18
C GLN A 64 -1.49 5.41 16.72
N GLU A 65 -2.53 4.58 16.76
CA GLU A 65 -2.56 3.23 16.19
C GLU A 65 -2.45 3.22 14.67
N VAL A 66 -2.71 4.32 13.96
CA VAL A 66 -2.63 4.33 12.49
C VAL A 66 -1.17 4.38 12.04
N ILE A 67 -0.71 3.26 11.48
CA ILE A 67 0.66 3.08 10.97
C ILE A 67 0.82 3.88 9.67
N GLY A 68 -0.13 3.73 8.75
CA GLY A 68 -0.09 4.31 7.41
C GLY A 68 -1.11 3.66 6.48
N PHE A 69 -1.01 3.97 5.19
CA PHE A 69 -1.91 3.46 4.17
C PHE A 69 -1.12 2.95 2.96
N SER A 70 -1.20 1.64 2.69
CA SER A 70 -0.56 1.00 1.53
C SER A 70 -1.48 1.02 0.32
N LEU A 71 -1.03 1.62 -0.77
CA LEU A 71 -1.78 1.80 -2.01
C LEU A 71 -1.54 0.63 -2.98
N HIS A 72 -2.54 0.28 -3.78
CA HIS A 72 -2.34 -0.48 -5.00
C HIS A 72 -3.25 0.03 -6.12
N GLY A 73 -3.38 -0.75 -7.19
CA GLY A 73 -4.30 -0.43 -8.28
C GLY A 73 -3.86 0.76 -9.14
N SER A 74 -4.83 1.47 -9.72
CA SER A 74 -4.53 2.42 -10.80
C SER A 74 -3.78 3.68 -10.35
N LEU A 75 -3.93 4.08 -9.08
CA LEU A 75 -3.33 5.30 -8.51
C LEU A 75 -1.81 5.23 -8.35
N VAL A 76 -1.22 4.04 -8.43
CA VAL A 76 0.25 3.85 -8.35
C VAL A 76 0.85 3.32 -9.65
N LYS A 77 0.03 3.21 -10.70
CA LYS A 77 0.37 2.66 -12.01
C LYS A 77 0.36 3.71 -13.12
N GLY A 78 0.25 4.99 -12.79
CA GLY A 78 0.30 6.14 -13.70
C GLY A 78 -0.99 6.39 -14.50
N TYR A 79 -1.83 5.39 -14.71
CA TYR A 79 -2.97 5.46 -15.62
C TYR A 79 -4.31 5.85 -14.99
N ALA A 80 -4.34 6.24 -13.71
CA ALA A 80 -5.57 6.65 -13.03
C ALA A 80 -6.23 7.89 -13.65
N THR A 81 -7.54 7.98 -13.44
CA THR A 81 -8.44 9.03 -13.93
C THR A 81 -9.40 9.48 -12.83
N GLU A 82 -10.20 10.51 -13.09
CA GLU A 82 -11.30 10.94 -12.22
C GLU A 82 -12.31 9.83 -11.89
N LYS A 83 -12.40 8.79 -12.74
CA LYS A 83 -13.26 7.61 -12.51
C LYS A 83 -12.61 6.49 -11.71
N SER A 84 -11.30 6.53 -11.48
CA SER A 84 -10.59 5.50 -10.69
C SER A 84 -11.08 5.48 -9.26
N ASP A 85 -11.13 4.29 -8.67
CA ASP A 85 -11.27 4.00 -7.25
C ASP A 85 -9.93 4.16 -6.50
N ILE A 86 -10.02 4.13 -5.18
CA ILE A 86 -8.90 4.02 -4.25
C ILE A 86 -8.85 2.57 -3.78
N ASP A 87 -7.80 1.88 -4.21
CA ASP A 87 -7.46 0.54 -3.79
C ASP A 87 -6.33 0.60 -2.74
N GLY A 88 -6.54 0.01 -1.56
CA GLY A 88 -5.49 0.03 -0.55
C GLY A 88 -5.86 -0.52 0.82
N TYR A 89 -4.82 -0.58 1.65
CA TYR A 89 -4.85 -1.14 2.98
C TYR A 89 -4.53 -0.06 4.01
N LEU A 90 -5.47 0.21 4.92
CA LEU A 90 -5.19 1.00 6.12
C LEU A 90 -4.51 0.08 7.13
N LEU A 91 -3.29 0.43 7.53
CA LEU A 91 -2.48 -0.38 8.45
C LEU A 91 -2.59 0.19 9.87
N ILE A 92 -2.96 -0.67 10.82
CA ILE A 92 -3.28 -0.28 12.20
C ILE A 92 -2.50 -1.17 13.16
N ASP A 93 -1.87 -0.57 14.17
CA ASP A 93 -1.30 -1.27 15.31
C ASP A 93 -2.20 -1.06 16.52
N SER A 94 -3.09 -2.02 16.76
CA SER A 94 -4.01 -1.95 17.90
C SER A 94 -3.31 -1.90 19.27
N ASP A 95 -2.05 -2.32 19.38
CA ASP A 95 -1.28 -2.25 20.64
C ASP A 95 -0.91 -0.80 20.96
N LYS A 96 -0.88 0.07 19.95
CA LYS A 96 -0.64 1.51 20.09
C LYS A 96 -1.93 2.28 20.40
N ALA A 97 -3.11 1.68 20.43
CA ALA A 97 -4.34 2.41 20.69
C ALA A 97 -4.36 3.03 22.10
N GLU A 98 -4.72 4.31 22.21
CA GLU A 98 -4.67 5.09 23.46
C GLU A 98 -5.70 4.61 24.50
N ARG A 99 -6.80 3.98 24.03
CA ARG A 99 -7.80 3.32 24.86
C ARG A 99 -7.57 1.80 24.84
N PRO A 100 -7.05 1.19 25.92
CA PRO A 100 -7.06 -0.26 26.05
C PRO A 100 -8.51 -0.76 26.15
N ILE A 101 -8.76 -1.97 25.63
CA ILE A 101 -10.08 -2.63 25.66
C ILE A 101 -10.56 -2.72 27.11
N ASP A 102 -11.60 -1.97 27.47
CA ASP A 102 -12.24 -2.12 28.77
C ASP A 102 -13.26 -3.28 28.77
N ALA A 103 -13.81 -3.60 29.94
CA ALA A 103 -14.76 -4.70 30.06
C ALA A 103 -16.08 -4.43 29.29
N GLU A 104 -16.46 -3.17 29.13
CA GLU A 104 -17.64 -2.74 28.36
C GLU A 104 -17.42 -2.96 26.85
N ASP A 105 -16.22 -2.67 26.35
CA ASP A 105 -15.84 -2.95 24.97
C ASP A 105 -15.81 -4.45 24.68
N LYS A 106 -15.35 -5.29 25.63
CA LYS A 106 -15.36 -6.76 25.45
C LYS A 106 -16.78 -7.32 25.36
N GLU A 107 -17.72 -6.74 26.09
CA GLU A 107 -19.14 -7.13 26.01
C GLU A 107 -19.79 -6.63 24.71
N LYS A 108 -19.43 -5.42 24.27
CA LYS A 108 -19.92 -4.82 23.02
C LYS A 108 -19.29 -5.42 21.76
N TYR A 109 -18.06 -5.89 21.87
CA TYR A 109 -17.21 -6.38 20.78
C TYR A 109 -16.60 -7.73 21.16
N PRO A 110 -17.38 -8.82 21.13
CA PRO A 110 -16.96 -10.14 21.60
C PRO A 110 -15.79 -10.74 20.80
N PHE A 111 -15.46 -10.16 19.65
CA PHE A 111 -14.35 -10.59 18.80
C PHE A 111 -13.02 -9.87 19.11
N GLY A 112 -12.99 -8.94 20.07
CA GLY A 112 -11.79 -8.19 20.43
C GLY A 112 -11.64 -6.86 19.68
N TRP A 113 -10.91 -5.92 20.28
CA TRP A 113 -10.67 -4.58 19.73
C TRP A 113 -9.77 -4.63 18.50
N GLU A 114 -8.85 -5.59 18.45
CA GLU A 114 -8.01 -5.91 17.31
C GLU A 114 -8.81 -6.29 16.05
N VAL A 115 -10.06 -6.76 16.22
CA VAL A 115 -10.98 -7.06 15.11
C VAL A 115 -11.87 -5.86 14.78
N VAL A 116 -12.25 -5.06 15.77
CA VAL A 116 -13.23 -3.98 15.60
C VAL A 116 -12.60 -2.64 15.20
N LEU A 117 -11.46 -2.30 15.79
CA LEU A 117 -10.74 -1.05 15.55
C LEU A 117 -10.44 -0.84 14.06
N PRO A 118 -9.98 -1.87 13.29
CA PRO A 118 -9.85 -1.73 11.85
C PRO A 118 -11.13 -1.26 11.16
N GLY A 119 -12.27 -1.87 11.46
CA GLY A 119 -13.56 -1.48 10.85
C GLY A 119 -14.00 -0.08 11.23
N LEU A 120 -13.71 0.40 12.45
CA LEU A 120 -14.03 1.76 12.87
C LEU A 120 -13.19 2.80 12.11
N LEU A 121 -11.86 2.61 12.09
CA LEU A 121 -10.94 3.53 11.42
C LEU A 121 -11.08 3.49 9.89
N GLU A 122 -11.43 2.33 9.32
CA GLU A 122 -11.82 2.22 7.91
C GLU A 122 -13.02 3.11 7.60
N ASN A 123 -14.07 3.04 8.41
CA ASN A 123 -15.27 3.84 8.22
C ASN A 123 -15.00 5.34 8.41
N GLU A 124 -14.19 5.71 9.39
CA GLU A 124 -13.79 7.10 9.61
C GLU A 124 -13.00 7.66 8.42
N LEU A 125 -12.02 6.90 7.90
CA LEU A 125 -11.28 7.27 6.69
C LEU A 125 -12.22 7.49 5.50
N LYS A 126 -13.17 6.56 5.28
CA LYS A 126 -14.19 6.66 4.22
C LYS A 126 -15.05 7.92 4.36
N GLN A 127 -15.40 8.30 5.59
CA GLN A 127 -16.15 9.52 5.88
C GLN A 127 -15.33 10.78 5.60
N ILE A 128 -14.06 10.83 6.03
CA ILE A 128 -13.15 11.97 5.76
C ILE A 128 -12.98 12.18 4.25
N ILE A 129 -12.80 11.09 3.49
CA ILE A 129 -12.69 11.16 2.02
C ILE A 129 -14.03 11.58 1.39
N SER A 130 -15.17 11.24 2.00
CA SER A 130 -16.51 11.65 1.53
C SER A 130 -16.79 11.27 0.07
N MET A 131 -16.33 10.09 -0.37
CA MET A 131 -16.53 9.56 -1.74
C MET A 131 -16.76 8.04 -1.69
N PRO A 132 -17.95 7.58 -1.25
CA PRO A 132 -18.20 6.16 -0.94
C PRO A 132 -17.97 5.22 -2.13
N GLU A 133 -18.24 5.67 -3.35
CA GLU A 133 -18.03 4.91 -4.58
C GLU A 133 -16.54 4.71 -4.92
N LYS A 134 -15.68 5.59 -4.39
CA LYS A 134 -14.22 5.56 -4.59
C LYS A 134 -13.51 4.71 -3.56
N THR A 135 -14.10 4.54 -2.38
CA THR A 135 -13.42 3.94 -1.23
C THR A 135 -13.89 2.52 -0.94
N LYS A 136 -14.68 1.90 -1.82
CA LYS A 136 -15.27 0.57 -1.61
C LYS A 136 -14.22 -0.52 -1.36
N ASP A 137 -13.04 -0.39 -1.99
CA ASP A 137 -11.94 -1.37 -1.94
C ASP A 137 -10.85 -0.99 -0.93
N ILE A 138 -11.12 -0.02 -0.05
CA ILE A 138 -10.30 0.22 1.13
C ILE A 138 -10.62 -0.82 2.20
N VAL A 139 -9.58 -1.52 2.65
CA VAL A 139 -9.64 -2.50 3.73
C VAL A 139 -8.70 -2.09 4.86
N ALA A 140 -9.16 -2.12 6.11
CA ALA A 140 -8.28 -1.93 7.26
C ALA A 140 -7.77 -3.27 7.82
N LEU A 141 -6.48 -3.31 8.18
CA LEU A 141 -5.81 -4.49 8.69
C LEU A 141 -5.08 -4.16 10.01
N ASN A 142 -5.27 -5.02 11.01
CA ASN A 142 -4.41 -5.01 12.19
C ASN A 142 -3.05 -5.60 11.82
N PHE A 143 -1.99 -4.90 12.19
CA PHE A 143 -0.62 -5.11 11.77
C PHE A 143 0.33 -4.85 12.96
N ASN A 144 0.06 -5.48 14.10
CA ASN A 144 0.92 -5.45 15.29
C ASN A 144 1.90 -6.63 15.31
N ASN A 145 2.88 -6.59 16.21
CA ASN A 145 3.91 -7.65 16.29
C ASN A 145 3.30 -9.03 16.57
N GLU A 146 2.32 -9.12 17.46
CA GLU A 146 1.66 -10.42 17.77
C GLU A 146 0.97 -11.02 16.54
N THR A 147 0.27 -10.21 15.75
CA THR A 147 -0.39 -10.65 14.51
C THR A 147 0.64 -11.13 13.50
N LEU A 148 1.75 -10.40 13.35
CA LEU A 148 2.81 -10.82 12.42
C LEU A 148 3.49 -12.11 12.85
N GLU A 149 3.74 -12.31 14.15
CA GLU A 149 4.27 -13.58 14.67
C GLU A 149 3.32 -14.75 14.35
N LYS A 150 2.01 -14.57 14.55
CA LYS A 150 1.01 -15.58 14.19
C LYS A 150 1.03 -15.90 12.69
N ASP A 151 1.13 -14.89 11.84
CA ASP A 151 1.24 -15.07 10.39
C ASP A 151 2.49 -15.91 10.02
N TYR A 152 3.62 -15.68 10.70
CA TYR A 152 4.82 -16.50 10.54
C TYR A 152 4.63 -17.94 11.02
N GLU A 153 4.02 -18.14 12.19
CA GLU A 153 3.77 -19.47 12.77
C GLU A 153 2.83 -20.29 11.89
N MET A 154 1.77 -19.67 11.39
CA MET A 154 0.78 -20.28 10.49
C MET A 154 1.28 -20.41 9.06
N ARG A 155 2.42 -19.80 8.73
CA ARG A 155 2.95 -19.65 7.37
C ARG A 155 1.95 -18.99 6.42
N ASP A 156 1.12 -18.08 6.95
CA ASP A 156 0.24 -17.24 6.15
C ASP A 156 0.97 -15.97 5.76
N PHE A 157 1.63 -16.02 4.60
CA PHE A 157 2.41 -14.90 4.09
C PHE A 157 1.59 -13.94 3.21
N SER A 158 0.27 -14.17 3.11
CA SER A 158 -0.61 -13.40 2.24
C SER A 158 -0.70 -11.92 2.61
N ARG A 159 -0.26 -11.52 3.81
CA ARG A 159 -0.30 -10.12 4.28
C ARG A 159 1.08 -9.48 4.44
N LEU A 160 2.14 -10.30 4.50
CA LEU A 160 3.50 -9.80 4.76
C LEU A 160 4.03 -8.90 3.63
N TYR A 161 3.47 -8.99 2.43
CA TYR A 161 3.85 -8.13 1.31
C TYR A 161 3.27 -6.71 1.42
N ILE A 162 2.14 -6.53 2.12
CA ILE A 162 1.36 -5.28 2.12
C ILE A 162 2.17 -4.06 2.60
N PRO A 163 3.02 -4.16 3.64
CA PRO A 163 3.90 -3.06 4.04
C PRO A 163 4.87 -2.61 2.94
N PHE A 164 5.18 -3.46 1.97
CA PHE A 164 6.15 -3.18 0.89
C PHE A 164 5.52 -2.55 -0.36
N LEU A 165 4.20 -2.33 -0.36
CA LEU A 165 3.51 -1.49 -1.34
C LEU A 165 3.86 0.00 -1.16
N PRO A 166 3.52 0.90 -2.10
CA PRO A 166 3.62 2.34 -1.91
C PRO A 166 2.79 2.78 -0.71
N THR A 167 3.39 3.50 0.24
CA THR A 167 2.70 3.83 1.48
C THR A 167 2.62 5.33 1.70
N ILE A 168 1.46 5.80 2.15
CA ILE A 168 1.29 7.11 2.79
C ILE A 168 1.59 6.96 4.29
N GLY A 169 2.57 7.73 4.77
CA GLY A 169 3.01 7.73 6.16
C GLY A 169 4.23 6.83 6.40
N LEU A 170 5.06 7.22 7.38
CA LEU A 170 6.35 6.58 7.66
C LEU A 170 6.30 5.47 8.71
N GLY A 171 5.16 5.25 9.37
CA GLY A 171 5.03 4.26 10.46
C GLY A 171 5.29 2.83 9.98
N VAL A 172 5.07 2.56 8.69
CA VAL A 172 5.29 1.25 8.07
C VAL A 172 6.75 0.77 8.13
N ARG A 173 7.71 1.68 8.31
CA ARG A 173 9.14 1.34 8.35
C ARG A 173 9.48 0.35 9.46
N GLU A 174 8.91 0.54 10.65
CA GLU A 174 9.12 -0.35 11.80
C GLU A 174 8.72 -1.80 11.47
N TYR A 175 7.58 -1.98 10.79
CA TYR A 175 7.07 -3.30 10.41
C TYR A 175 7.85 -3.92 9.25
N ARG A 176 8.32 -3.12 8.30
CA ARG A 176 9.27 -3.58 7.27
C ARG A 176 10.56 -4.09 7.91
N GLU A 177 11.10 -3.35 8.87
CA GLU A 177 12.29 -3.74 9.64
C GLU A 177 12.05 -5.05 10.39
N PHE A 178 10.93 -5.17 11.10
CA PHE A 178 10.53 -6.38 11.81
C PHE A 178 10.46 -7.60 10.88
N ILE A 179 9.73 -7.49 9.76
CA ILE A 179 9.57 -8.57 8.78
C ILE A 179 10.93 -8.98 8.21
N LEU A 180 11.75 -8.02 7.78
CA LEU A 180 13.06 -8.31 7.19
C LEU A 180 14.01 -8.94 8.21
N ASN A 181 13.99 -8.49 9.47
CA ASN A 181 14.78 -9.11 10.56
C ASN A 181 14.35 -10.56 10.80
N LYS A 182 13.05 -10.84 10.78
CA LYS A 182 12.52 -12.21 10.93
C LYS A 182 12.98 -13.10 9.79
N LEU A 183 12.83 -12.65 8.55
CA LEU A 183 13.29 -13.39 7.38
C LEU A 183 14.80 -13.63 7.42
N GLU A 184 15.60 -12.62 7.77
CA GLU A 184 17.06 -12.77 7.86
C GLU A 184 17.48 -13.83 8.88
N ASN A 185 16.83 -13.87 10.04
CA ASN A 185 17.08 -14.88 11.09
C ASN A 185 16.71 -16.31 10.67
N MET A 186 15.88 -16.48 9.64
CA MET A 186 15.53 -17.79 9.07
C MET A 186 16.55 -18.28 8.03
N GLY A 187 17.56 -17.47 7.68
CA GLY A 187 18.60 -17.82 6.71
C GLY A 187 18.02 -18.17 5.34
N LYS A 188 18.40 -19.31 4.77
CA LYS A 188 17.96 -19.73 3.42
C LYS A 188 16.45 -19.85 3.28
N SER A 189 15.74 -20.27 4.33
CA SER A 189 14.28 -20.35 4.31
C SER A 189 13.66 -18.96 4.28
N GLY A 190 14.27 -17.97 4.91
CA GLY A 190 13.86 -16.58 4.82
C GLY A 190 14.01 -16.00 3.42
N GLU A 191 15.12 -16.27 2.73
CA GLU A 191 15.33 -15.81 1.35
C GLU A 191 14.28 -16.40 0.40
N ALA A 192 13.91 -17.69 0.55
CA ALA A 192 12.83 -18.29 -0.23
C ALA A 192 11.45 -17.66 0.06
N LEU A 193 11.20 -17.26 1.31
CA LEU A 193 9.99 -16.51 1.65
C LEU A 193 10.01 -15.09 1.12
N TRP A 194 11.17 -14.42 1.10
CA TRP A 194 11.33 -13.12 0.47
C TRP A 194 11.04 -13.19 -1.03
N GLU A 195 11.50 -14.24 -1.71
CA GLU A 195 11.15 -14.48 -3.11
C GLU A 195 9.63 -14.63 -3.30
N THR A 196 8.95 -15.33 -2.38
CA THR A 196 7.48 -15.45 -2.40
C THR A 196 6.78 -14.10 -2.21
N ILE A 197 7.25 -13.27 -1.27
CA ILE A 197 6.74 -11.90 -1.07
C ILE A 197 6.97 -11.04 -2.32
N THR A 198 8.16 -11.15 -2.92
CA THR A 198 8.53 -10.42 -4.14
C THR A 198 7.63 -10.80 -5.32
N ASN A 199 7.39 -12.10 -5.51
CA ASN A 199 6.46 -12.58 -6.54
C ASN A 199 5.05 -12.04 -6.32
N LYS A 200 4.57 -12.01 -5.08
CA LYS A 200 3.24 -11.45 -4.77
C LYS A 200 3.14 -9.95 -5.04
N LEU A 201 4.17 -9.18 -4.67
CA LEU A 201 4.25 -7.75 -5.00
C LEU A 201 4.22 -7.54 -6.51
N TRP A 202 5.02 -8.32 -7.24
CA TRP A 202 5.08 -8.26 -8.69
C TRP A 202 3.73 -8.60 -9.34
N GLU A 203 3.07 -9.67 -8.91
CA GLU A 203 1.76 -10.07 -9.42
C GLU A 203 0.72 -8.95 -9.23
N ASP A 204 0.55 -8.45 -8.01
CA ASP A 204 -0.50 -7.45 -7.71
C ASP A 204 -0.24 -6.11 -8.44
N GLU A 205 1.03 -5.72 -8.54
CA GLU A 205 1.41 -4.48 -9.20
C GLU A 205 1.34 -4.59 -10.73
N ASN A 206 1.49 -5.80 -11.29
CA ASN A 206 1.62 -6.01 -12.74
C ASN A 206 0.50 -6.82 -13.42
N ILE A 207 -0.50 -7.34 -12.68
CA ILE A 207 -1.61 -8.15 -13.22
C ILE A 207 -2.36 -7.49 -14.40
N ASP A 208 -2.34 -6.17 -14.47
CA ASP A 208 -3.04 -5.38 -15.49
C ASP A 208 -2.23 -5.14 -16.77
N PHE A 209 -0.96 -5.53 -16.80
CA PHE A 209 -0.05 -5.28 -17.91
C PHE A 209 0.23 -6.56 -18.71
N GLY A 210 0.64 -6.39 -19.96
CA GLY A 210 1.08 -7.52 -20.78
C GLY A 210 2.31 -8.19 -20.21
N LYS A 211 2.43 -9.51 -20.42
CA LYS A 211 3.51 -10.36 -19.87
C LYS A 211 4.91 -9.78 -20.13
N GLU A 212 5.16 -9.23 -21.32
CA GLU A 212 6.47 -8.66 -21.66
C GLU A 212 6.90 -7.52 -20.72
N ILE A 213 5.99 -6.58 -20.46
CA ILE A 213 6.24 -5.45 -19.55
C ILE A 213 6.34 -5.94 -18.12
N ALA A 214 5.46 -6.86 -17.72
CA ALA A 214 5.50 -7.45 -16.39
C ALA A 214 6.87 -8.12 -16.13
N ASP A 215 7.35 -8.95 -17.06
CA ASP A 215 8.64 -9.63 -16.96
C ASP A 215 9.80 -8.63 -16.83
N LYS A 216 9.83 -7.57 -17.66
CA LYS A 216 10.85 -6.50 -17.57
C LYS A 216 10.84 -5.83 -16.19
N ARG A 217 9.65 -5.56 -15.66
CA ARG A 217 9.49 -4.89 -14.36
C ARG A 217 9.86 -5.76 -13.18
N TYR A 218 9.93 -7.08 -13.33
CA TYR A 218 10.40 -7.97 -12.26
C TYR A 218 11.82 -7.60 -11.80
N GLU A 219 12.65 -7.03 -12.68
CA GLU A 219 14.00 -6.56 -12.35
C GLU A 219 14.03 -5.34 -11.43
N LEU A 220 12.90 -4.66 -11.23
CA LEU A 220 12.77 -3.51 -10.33
C LEU A 220 12.58 -3.91 -8.86
N TYR A 221 12.42 -5.20 -8.57
CA TYR A 221 12.17 -5.71 -7.23
C TYR A 221 13.47 -6.21 -6.59
N PRO A 222 13.65 -5.98 -5.27
CA PRO A 222 14.83 -6.50 -4.56
C PRO A 222 14.90 -8.02 -4.61
N LYS A 223 16.03 -8.57 -5.04
CA LYS A 223 16.23 -10.01 -5.27
C LYS A 223 16.69 -10.77 -4.03
N SER A 224 17.01 -10.07 -2.95
CA SER A 224 17.45 -10.65 -1.67
C SER A 224 16.94 -9.81 -0.50
N ILE A 225 16.92 -10.41 0.70
CA ILE A 225 16.59 -9.68 1.94
C ILE A 225 17.51 -8.47 2.14
N LYS A 226 18.80 -8.62 1.79
CA LYS A 226 19.78 -7.52 1.87
C LYS A 226 19.41 -6.35 0.96
N GLU A 227 19.07 -6.63 -0.30
CA GLU A 227 18.60 -5.60 -1.24
C GLU A 227 17.29 -4.98 -0.75
N ALA A 228 16.37 -5.79 -0.24
CA ALA A 228 15.08 -5.33 0.29
C ALA A 228 15.27 -4.35 1.45
N ARG A 229 16.18 -4.65 2.38
CA ARG A 229 16.53 -3.75 3.47
C ARG A 229 17.05 -2.42 2.95
N ASN A 230 17.97 -2.44 1.98
CA ASN A 230 18.48 -1.21 1.39
C ASN A 230 17.37 -0.39 0.71
N TYR A 231 16.46 -1.06 0.01
CA TYR A 231 15.38 -0.43 -0.76
C TYR A 231 14.26 0.13 0.14
N PHE A 232 13.81 -0.61 1.15
CA PHE A 232 12.60 -0.29 1.91
C PHE A 232 12.84 0.36 3.27
N VAL A 233 14.04 0.15 3.83
CA VAL A 233 14.43 0.57 5.18
C VAL A 233 15.62 1.53 5.14
N GLY A 234 16.51 1.37 4.15
CA GLY A 234 17.65 2.27 3.96
C GLY A 234 17.23 3.73 3.83
N ASN A 235 18.17 4.64 4.07
CA ASN A 235 17.92 6.09 4.05
C ASN A 235 17.71 6.66 2.61
N GLY A 236 17.07 5.93 1.70
CA GLY A 236 16.89 6.39 0.32
C GLY A 236 15.78 5.69 -0.44
N MET A 237 14.60 6.30 -0.43
CA MET A 237 14.04 7.06 -1.56
C MET A 237 13.15 8.19 -1.04
#